data_AF-A0A968TSG0-F1
#
_entry.id   AF-A0A968TSG0-F1
#
_cell.length_a   1.000
_cell.length_b   1.000
_cell.length_c   1.000
_cell.angle_alpha   90.00
_cell.angle_beta   90.00
_cell.angle_gamma   90.00
#
_symmetry.space_group_name_H-M   'P 1'
#
loop_
_entity.id
_entity.type
_entity.pdbx_description
1 polymer ?
#
loop_
_entity_poly.entity_id
_entity_poly.type
_entity_poly.pdbx_seq_one_letter_code
_entity_poly.pdbx_strand_id
1 'polypeptide(L)' 'MTKRITISLPDSSYKKLEEWAEAEDRSIAGQASYVLQKAVDDAEQQGKIQSAPSKPRSE' A
#
# COMPACT_ATOMS: atom_id res chain seq x y z
N MET A 1 -0.88 -13.67 5.52
CA MET A 1 -1.76 -13.95 4.36
C MET A 1 -1.62 -12.80 3.38
N THR A 2 -1.15 -13.06 2.16
CA THR A 2 -0.94 -12.00 1.15
C THR A 2 -2.13 -11.95 0.20
N LYS A 3 -2.65 -10.76 -0.10
CA LYS A 3 -3.70 -10.54 -1.10
C LYS A 3 -3.09 -9.81 -2.29
N ARG A 4 -3.48 -10.19 -3.52
CA ARG A 4 -3.00 -9.56 -4.75
C ARG A 4 -4.11 -8.71 -5.35
N ILE A 5 -3.78 -7.49 -5.74
CA ILE A 5 -4.65 -6.57 -6.47
C ILE A 5 -3.94 -6.13 -7.75
N THR A 6 -4.70 -5.77 -8.77
CA THR A 6 -4.19 -5.14 -9.99
C THR A 6 -4.49 -3.65 -9.92
N ILE A 7 -3.50 -2.80 -10.16
CA ILE A 7 -3.63 -1.34 -10.12
C ILE A 7 -3.12 -0.74 -11.43
N SER A 8 -3.75 0.35 -11.87
CA SER A 8 -3.27 1.17 -12.98
C SER A 8 -2.70 2.47 -12.39
N LEU A 9 -1.47 2.81 -12.78
CA LEU A 9 -0.78 4.02 -12.32
C LEU A 9 -0.58 4.98 -13.50
N PRO A 10 -0.67 6.30 -13.28
CA PRO A 10 -0.21 7.27 -14.26
C PRO A 10 1.29 7.09 -14.53
N ASP A 11 1.74 7.33 -15.77
CA ASP A 11 3.14 7.17 -16.19
C ASP A 11 4.11 7.94 -15.29
N SER A 12 3.74 9.16 -14.89
CA SER A 12 4.54 10.01 -14.02
C SER A 12 4.75 9.41 -12.62
N SER A 13 3.74 8.72 -12.10
CA SER A 13 3.82 8.02 -10.81
C SER A 13 4.60 6.71 -10.94
N TYR A 14 4.40 5.97 -12.03
CA TYR A 14 5.15 4.75 -12.30
C TYR A 14 6.66 5.02 -12.38
N LYS A 15 7.06 6.03 -13.17
CA LYS A 15 8.48 6.37 -13.34
C LYS A 15 9.17 6.73 -12.03
N LYS A 16 8.51 7.54 -11.18
CA LYS A 16 9.06 7.88 -9.85
C LYS A 16 9.16 6.66 -8.93
N LEU A 17 8.20 5.74 -9.05
CA LEU A 17 8.20 4.50 -8.28
C LEU A 17 9.33 3.57 -8.72
N GLU A 18 9.58 3.50 -10.03
CA GLU A 18 10.68 2.75 -10.64
C GLU A 18 12.04 3.31 -10.19
N GLU A 19 12.27 4.62 -10.34
CA GLU A 19 13.51 5.30 -9.87
C GLU A 19 13.78 5.05 -8.38
N TRP A 20 12.73 5.07 -7.55
CA TRP A 20 12.87 4.79 -6.12
C TRP A 20 13.16 3.30 -5.84
N ALA A 21 12.53 2.39 -6.58
CA ALA A 21 12.78 0.97 -6.45
C ALA A 21 14.23 0.61 -6.83
N GLU A 22 14.75 1.22 -7.90
CA GLU A 22 16.15 1.09 -8.32
C GLU A 22 17.12 1.60 -7.25
N ALA A 23 16.83 2.76 -6.65
CA ALA A 23 17.68 3.34 -5.60
C ALA A 23 17.77 2.47 -4.33
N GLU A 24 16.76 1.64 -4.06
CA GLU A 24 16.71 0.72 -2.91
C GLU A 24 17.03 -0.74 -3.28
N ASP A 25 17.51 -0.99 -4.50
CA ASP A 25 17.82 -2.35 -5.02
C ASP A 25 16.66 -3.34 -4.81
N ARG A 26 15.42 -2.88 -5.07
CA ARG A 26 14.20 -3.66 -4.86
C ARG A 26 13.30 -3.70 -6.09
N SER A 27 12.43 -4.70 -6.16
CA SER A 27 11.42 -4.77 -7.22
C SER A 27 10.39 -3.64 -7.12
N ILE A 28 9.89 -3.16 -8.27
CA ILE A 28 8.80 -2.17 -8.34
C ILE A 28 7.57 -2.64 -7.58
N ALA A 29 7.24 -3.94 -7.64
CA ALA A 29 6.12 -4.51 -6.90
C ALA A 29 6.33 -4.46 -5.38
N GLY A 30 7.54 -4.73 -4.90
CA GLY A 30 7.90 -4.62 -3.48
C GLY A 30 7.82 -3.18 -2.99
N GLN A 31 8.37 -2.25 -3.78
CA GLN A 31 8.27 -0.81 -3.56
C GLN A 31 6.81 -0.34 -3.50
N ALA A 32 5.97 -0.75 -4.46
CA ALA A 32 4.54 -0.44 -4.47
C ALA A 32 3.84 -0.95 -3.20
N SER A 33 4.14 -2.18 -2.79
CA SER A 33 3.59 -2.78 -1.59
C SER A 33 3.97 -2.00 -0.34
N TYR A 34 5.23 -1.57 -0.22
CA TYR A 34 5.70 -0.76 0.90
C TYR A 34 4.99 0.60 0.98
N VAL A 35 4.86 1.28 -0.16
CA VAL A 35 4.18 2.59 -0.24
C VAL A 35 2.71 2.47 0.15
N LEU A 36 2.02 1.46 -0.36
CA LEU A 36 0.62 1.21 -0.03
C LEU A 36 0.45 0.90 1.47
N GLN A 37 1.33 0.09 2.05
CA GLN A 37 1.30 -0.22 3.47
C GLN A 37 1.46 1.04 4.31
N LYS A 38 2.50 1.84 4.02
CA LYS A 38 2.74 3.10 4.73
C LYS A 38 1.57 4.08 4.62
N ALA A 39 0.96 4.19 3.43
CA ALA A 39 -0.20 5.06 3.24
C ALA A 39 -1.43 4.60 4.04
N VAL A 40 -1.61 3.29 4.21
CA VAL A 40 -2.67 2.72 5.07
C VAL A 40 -2.36 3.03 6.54
N ASP A 41 -1.15 2.77 7.00
CA ASP A 41 -0.72 3.04 8.38
C ASP A 41 -0.91 4.53 8.74
N ASP A 42 -0.49 5.44 7.85
CA ASP A 42 -0.67 6.89 8.01
C ASP A 42 -2.17 7.28 8.06
N ALA A 43 -3.02 6.60 7.27
CA ALA A 43 -4.45 6.85 7.26
C ALA A 43 -5.16 6.32 8.52
N GLU A 44 -4.69 5.22 9.09
CA GLU A 44 -5.14 4.72 10.41
C GLU A 44 -4.75 5.70 11.52
N GLN A 45 -3.50 6.17 11.53
CA GLN A 45 -3.01 7.15 12.51
C GLN A 45 -3.76 8.49 12.45
N GLN A 46 -4.20 8.89 11.25
CA GLN A 46 -4.99 10.10 11.04
C GLN A 46 -6.49 9.91 11.32
N GLY A 47 -6.93 8.70 11.72
CA GLY A 47 -8.34 8.38 11.96
C GLY A 47 -9.21 8.38 10.69
N LYS A 48 -8.58 8.36 9.50
CA LYS A 48 -9.29 8.30 8.20
C LYS A 48 -9.86 6.92 7.93
N ILE A 49 -9.13 5.89 8.36
CA ILE A 49 -9.63 4.53 8.39
C ILE A 49 -10.19 4.33 9.79
N GLN A 50 -11.51 4.43 9.91
CA GLN A 50 -12.17 3.90 11.10
C GLN A 50 -11.94 2.39 11.02
N SER A 51 -11.05 1.84 11.85
CA SER A 51 -11.03 0.41 12.11
C SER A 51 -12.44 0.08 12.60
N ALA A 52 -13.32 -0.39 11.70
CA ALA A 52 -14.61 -0.86 12.11
C ALA A 52 -14.34 -1.85 13.25
N PRO A 53 -14.97 -1.70 14.43
CA PRO A 53 -14.75 -2.63 15.51
C PRO A 53 -15.01 -4.00 14.91
N SER A 54 -13.98 -4.84 14.92
CA SER A 54 -14.00 -6.21 14.45
C SER A 54 -15.27 -6.83 15.00
N LYS A 55 -16.29 -6.93 14.14
CA LYS A 55 -17.61 -7.41 14.53
C LYS A 55 -17.36 -8.81 15.09
N PRO A 56 -17.63 -9.07 16.38
CA PRO A 56 -17.54 -10.43 16.88
C PRO A 56 -18.49 -11.23 16.00
N ARG A 57 -17.94 -12.19 15.25
CA ARG A 57 -18.75 -13.17 14.56
C ARG A 57 -19.40 -14.02 15.64
N SER A 58 -20.59 -13.60 16.07
CA SER A 58 -21.52 -14.44 16.81
C SER A 58 -22.25 -15.28 15.78
N GLU A 59 -21.86 -16.56 15.68
CA GLU A 59 -22.74 -17.67 15.29
C GLU A 59 -22.21 -18.95 15.93
#